data_AF-A0A6X7YRB7-F1
#
_entry.id   AF-A0A6X7YRB7-F1
#
_cell.length_a   1.000
_cell.length_b   1.000
_cell.length_c   1.000
_cell.angle_alpha   90.00
_cell.angle_beta   90.00
_cell.angle_gamma   90.00
#
_symmetry.space_group_name_H-M   'P 1'
#
loop_
_entity.id
_entity.type
_entity.pdbx_description
1 polymer ?
#
loop_
_entity_poly.entity_id
_entity_poly.type
_entity_poly.pdbx_seq_one_letter_code
_entity_poly.pdbx_strand_id
1 'polypeptide(L)'
;MNNLMVIDGIEVRRDVHGRYCLNDLHRAAGGEQKYRPKYWLDNKQTRELIEQIFTEGGIPSSEQNQSVSFFQGGRDTQNLGIAPVNTVRGGAEQGTYVCKELVFAYAMWISPSFHLKVIRTFDRITSAPQTSSGMAADKMQAGVILLGFMRKELNLSNSSVLGACQKLQEAVGLPNLAPQYAIDAPAGAPDGSSRPTLALSALLKQHGIRMTANQAYQQLAKLGVVE
;
A
#
# COMPACT_ATOMS: atom_id res chain seq x y z
N MET A 1 4.49 1.23 -7.94
CA MET A 1 5.94 1.15 -8.21
C MET A 1 6.21 -0.16 -8.95
N ASN A 2 6.83 -0.11 -10.13
CA ASN A 2 7.22 -1.32 -10.86
C ASN A 2 8.48 -1.90 -10.21
N ASN A 3 8.35 -3.07 -9.57
CA ASN A 3 9.52 -3.79 -9.05
C ASN A 3 10.36 -4.31 -10.22
N LEU A 4 11.42 -3.57 -10.54
CA LEU A 4 12.40 -3.88 -11.57
C LEU A 4 13.10 -5.21 -11.22
N MET A 5 13.11 -6.15 -12.16
CA MET A 5 13.85 -7.41 -12.01
C MET A 5 15.08 -7.37 -12.92
N VAL A 6 16.27 -7.40 -12.33
CA VAL A 6 17.54 -7.41 -13.08
C VAL A 6 18.33 -8.66 -12.73
N ILE A 7 18.72 -9.42 -13.75
CA ILE A 7 19.58 -10.60 -13.60
C ILE A 7 20.79 -10.41 -14.54
N ASP A 8 22.00 -10.48 -13.98
CA ASP A 8 23.26 -10.31 -14.73
C ASP A 8 23.30 -9.05 -15.63
N GLY A 9 22.76 -7.94 -15.11
CA GLY A 9 22.71 -6.65 -15.81
C GLY A 9 21.62 -6.55 -16.88
N ILE A 10 20.79 -7.59 -17.04
CA ILE A 10 19.68 -7.61 -17.98
C ILE A 10 18.37 -7.42 -17.22
N GLU A 11 17.64 -6.38 -17.61
CA GLU A 11 16.28 -6.15 -17.15
C GLU A 11 15.33 -7.20 -17.75
N VAL A 12 14.57 -7.87 -16.88
CA VAL A 12 13.51 -8.80 -17.24
C VAL A 12 12.19 -8.05 -17.20
N ARG A 13 11.67 -7.73 -18.39
CA ARG A 13 10.42 -6.97 -18.53
C ARG A 13 9.23 -7.74 -17.99
N ARG A 14 8.22 -6.99 -17.53
CA ARG A 14 6.93 -7.52 -17.12
C ARG A 14 5.82 -6.92 -17.97
N ASP A 15 4.82 -7.74 -18.29
CA ASP A 15 3.61 -7.24 -18.94
C ASP A 15 2.60 -6.68 -17.93
N VAL A 16 1.50 -6.13 -18.44
CA VAL A 16 0.41 -5.55 -17.62
C VAL A 16 -0.27 -6.56 -16.70
N HIS A 17 -0.08 -7.86 -16.93
CA HIS A 17 -0.62 -8.95 -16.12
C HIS A 17 0.43 -9.50 -15.13
N GLY A 18 1.61 -8.87 -15.03
CA GLY A 18 2.68 -9.29 -14.12
C GLY A 18 3.49 -10.51 -14.59
N ARG A 19 3.36 -10.93 -15.85
CA ARG A 19 4.14 -12.03 -16.44
C ARG A 19 5.51 -11.53 -16.88
N TYR A 20 6.52 -12.39 -16.79
CA TYR A 20 7.93 -12.05 -17.05
C TYR A 20 8.36 -12.46 -18.47
N CYS A 21 9.15 -11.63 -19.12
CA CYS A 21 9.67 -11.91 -20.46
C CYS A 21 10.73 -13.02 -20.44
N LEU A 22 10.39 -14.17 -20.99
CA LEU A 22 11.25 -15.35 -21.09
C LEU A 22 12.43 -15.10 -22.05
N ASN A 23 12.26 -14.23 -23.05
CA ASN A 23 13.34 -13.85 -23.96
C ASN A 23 14.42 -13.02 -23.25
N ASP A 24 14.03 -12.13 -22.35
CA ASP A 24 14.97 -11.33 -21.57
C ASP A 24 15.69 -12.23 -20.55
N LEU A 25 14.97 -13.16 -19.92
CA LEU A 25 15.56 -14.16 -19.03
C LEU A 25 16.53 -15.09 -19.76
N HIS A 26 16.21 -15.49 -20.99
CA HIS A 26 17.10 -16.28 -21.84
C HIS A 26 18.39 -15.52 -22.17
N ARG A 27 18.28 -14.22 -22.46
CA ARG A 27 19.43 -13.35 -22.68
C ARG A 27 20.28 -13.23 -21.41
N ALA A 28 19.64 -13.10 -20.25
CA ALA A 28 20.30 -13.07 -18.94
C ALA A 28 21.06 -14.37 -18.64
N ALA A 29 20.58 -15.50 -19.15
CA ALA A 29 21.23 -16.80 -19.01
C ALA A 29 22.43 -17.03 -19.96
N GLY A 30 22.72 -16.09 -20.87
CA GLY A 30 23.81 -16.20 -21.84
C GLY A 30 23.38 -16.54 -23.27
N GLY A 31 22.07 -16.71 -23.54
CA GLY A 31 21.53 -16.77 -24.90
C GLY A 31 21.92 -17.98 -25.76
N GLU A 32 22.33 -19.10 -25.15
CA GLU A 32 22.70 -20.31 -25.89
C GLU A 32 21.52 -20.87 -26.71
N GLN A 33 21.76 -21.19 -27.99
CA GLN A 33 20.71 -21.61 -28.92
C GLN A 33 19.86 -22.80 -28.43
N LYS A 34 20.50 -23.78 -27.79
CA LYS A 34 19.82 -24.99 -27.27
C LYS A 34 18.79 -24.68 -26.19
N TYR A 35 18.95 -23.56 -25.48
CA TYR A 35 18.05 -23.13 -24.41
C TYR A 35 16.98 -22.14 -24.87
N ARG A 36 16.78 -21.93 -26.18
CA ARG A 36 15.77 -20.98 -26.65
C ARG A 36 14.38 -21.30 -26.08
N PRO A 37 13.60 -20.29 -25.66
CA PRO A 37 12.25 -20.45 -25.11
C PRO A 37 11.33 -21.33 -25.96
N LYS A 38 11.46 -21.25 -27.29
CA LYS A 38 10.72 -22.09 -28.25
C LYS A 38 10.89 -23.59 -27.95
N TYR A 39 12.13 -24.06 -27.79
CA TYR A 39 12.40 -25.48 -27.57
C TYR A 39 11.90 -25.96 -26.21
N TRP A 40 11.97 -25.11 -25.20
CA TRP A 40 11.49 -25.43 -23.87
C TRP A 40 9.95 -25.55 -23.82
N LEU A 41 9.24 -24.64 -24.48
CA LEU A 41 7.77 -24.69 -24.59
C LEU A 41 7.28 -25.91 -25.38
N ASP A 42 8.13 -26.47 -26.25
CA ASP A 42 7.83 -27.67 -27.00
C ASP A 42 8.04 -28.98 -26.22
N ASN A 43 8.68 -28.91 -25.05
CA ASN A 43 8.88 -30.07 -24.18
C ASN A 43 7.54 -30.54 -23.57
N LYS A 44 7.31 -31.86 -23.58
CA LYS A 44 6.12 -32.49 -23.00
C LYS A 44 5.91 -32.08 -21.54
N GLN A 45 6.96 -32.14 -20.71
CA GLN A 45 6.88 -31.76 -19.29
C GLN A 45 6.45 -30.31 -19.10
N THR A 46 6.94 -29.40 -19.96
CA THR A 46 6.56 -27.98 -19.89
C THR A 46 5.10 -27.78 -20.25
N ARG A 47 4.59 -28.50 -21.27
CA ARG A 47 3.18 -28.43 -21.66
C ARG A 47 2.26 -28.93 -20.56
N GLU A 48 2.61 -30.06 -19.93
CA GLU A 48 1.88 -30.60 -18.78
C GLU A 48 1.89 -29.62 -17.60
N LEU A 49 3.03 -28.98 -17.32
CA LEU A 49 3.13 -27.96 -16.27
C LEU A 49 2.24 -26.74 -16.58
N ILE A 50 2.22 -26.27 -17.83
CA ILE A 50 1.37 -25.15 -18.25
C ILE A 50 -0.12 -25.49 -18.06
N GLU A 51 -0.51 -26.70 -18.45
CA GLU A 51 -1.88 -27.21 -18.27
C GLU A 51 -2.24 -27.29 -16.78
N GLN A 52 -1.36 -27.84 -15.95
CA GLN A 52 -1.59 -27.93 -14.50
C GLN A 52 -1.75 -26.55 -13.85
N ILE A 53 -0.88 -25.58 -14.19
CA ILE A 53 -1.00 -24.20 -13.69
C ILE A 53 -2.32 -23.56 -14.13
N PHE A 54 -2.76 -23.83 -15.35
CA PHE A 54 -4.03 -23.33 -15.85
C PHE A 54 -5.22 -23.93 -15.07
N THR A 55 -5.23 -25.24 -14.85
CA THR A 55 -6.30 -25.96 -14.14
C THR A 55 -6.36 -25.62 -12.64
N GLU A 56 -5.21 -25.49 -11.97
CA GLU A 56 -5.15 -25.09 -10.55
C GLU A 56 -5.49 -23.61 -10.33
N GLY A 57 -5.20 -22.76 -11.33
CA GLY A 57 -5.45 -21.32 -11.30
C GLY A 57 -6.85 -20.87 -11.77
N GLY A 58 -7.66 -21.76 -12.34
CA GLY A 58 -9.00 -21.42 -12.82
C GLY A 58 -9.76 -22.60 -13.46
N ILE A 59 -10.78 -23.07 -12.75
CA ILE A 59 -11.82 -24.06 -13.13
C ILE A 59 -11.31 -25.50 -13.35
N PRO A 60 -11.83 -26.50 -12.61
CA PRO A 60 -11.42 -27.89 -12.75
C PRO A 60 -11.75 -28.46 -14.14
N SER A 61 -10.80 -29.20 -14.70
CA SER A 61 -10.96 -30.00 -15.92
C SER A 61 -11.96 -31.14 -15.66
N SER A 62 -13.24 -30.90 -15.92
CA SER A 62 -14.18 -31.96 -16.26
C SER A 62 -14.86 -31.60 -17.57
N GLU A 63 -14.13 -31.76 -18.67
CA GLU A 63 -14.67 -32.28 -19.94
C GLU A 63 -13.50 -32.42 -20.93
N GLN A 64 -13.14 -33.68 -21.19
CA GLN A 64 -12.31 -34.07 -22.32
C GLN A 64 -13.00 -33.62 -23.62
N ASN A 65 -12.20 -33.17 -24.58
CA ASN A 65 -12.54 -32.90 -25.98
C ASN A 65 -13.24 -31.58 -26.34
N GLN A 66 -12.64 -30.42 -26.04
CA GLN A 66 -12.79 -29.28 -26.96
C GLN A 66 -11.45 -28.59 -27.23
N SER A 67 -11.18 -28.42 -28.52
CA SER A 67 -9.99 -27.85 -29.14
C SER A 67 -9.51 -26.57 -28.47
N VAL A 68 -8.21 -26.54 -28.16
CA VAL A 68 -7.43 -25.37 -27.73
C VAL A 68 -7.58 -24.27 -28.78
N SER A 69 -8.55 -23.38 -28.58
CA SER A 69 -8.68 -22.16 -29.37
C SER A 69 -7.84 -21.08 -28.69
N PHE A 70 -6.74 -20.72 -29.35
CA PHE A 70 -5.95 -19.54 -29.07
C PHE A 70 -6.87 -18.30 -29.13
N PHE A 71 -7.30 -17.78 -27.98
CA PHE A 71 -8.09 -16.56 -27.93
C PHE A 71 -7.20 -15.34 -28.15
N GLN A 72 -7.35 -14.73 -29.33
CA GLN A 72 -6.77 -13.45 -29.69
C GLN A 72 -7.87 -12.39 -29.67
N GLY A 73 -7.82 -11.49 -28.69
CA GLY A 73 -8.55 -10.20 -28.69
C GLY A 73 -9.88 -10.18 -27.95
N GLY A 74 -10.01 -9.26 -26.99
CA GLY A 74 -11.28 -8.91 -26.34
C GLY A 74 -11.06 -8.17 -25.02
N ARG A 75 -11.60 -6.96 -24.90
CA ARG A 75 -11.50 -6.09 -23.73
C ARG A 75 -12.47 -6.54 -22.63
N ASP A 76 -12.07 -6.26 -21.39
CA ASP A 76 -12.85 -6.26 -20.15
C ASP A 76 -13.28 -7.61 -19.57
N THR A 77 -12.64 -8.02 -18.47
CA THR A 77 -13.29 -8.55 -17.24
C THR A 77 -12.23 -8.83 -16.19
N GLN A 78 -12.34 -8.16 -15.05
CA GLN A 78 -11.61 -8.50 -13.85
C GLN A 78 -12.02 -9.93 -13.44
N ASN A 79 -11.05 -10.83 -13.24
CA ASN A 79 -11.22 -12.27 -12.98
C ASN A 79 -11.54 -13.19 -14.18
N LEU A 80 -10.93 -12.94 -15.34
CA LEU A 80 -10.73 -13.98 -16.37
C LEU A 80 -9.31 -14.54 -16.23
N GLY A 81 -9.17 -15.86 -16.09
CA GLY A 81 -7.92 -16.55 -15.78
C GLY A 81 -6.72 -15.99 -16.56
N ILE A 82 -5.72 -15.49 -15.85
CA ILE A 82 -4.51 -14.94 -16.46
C ILE A 82 -3.81 -16.12 -17.14
N ALA A 83 -3.82 -16.13 -18.48
CA ALA A 83 -3.17 -17.19 -19.23
C ALA A 83 -1.69 -17.30 -18.81
N PRO A 84 -1.20 -18.51 -18.46
CA PRO A 84 0.14 -18.71 -17.90
C PRO A 84 1.25 -18.34 -18.88
N VAL A 85 0.95 -18.34 -20.19
CA VAL A 85 1.85 -17.94 -21.27
C VAL A 85 1.14 -16.96 -22.19
N ASN A 86 1.83 -15.88 -22.57
CA ASN A 86 1.40 -14.94 -23.60
C ASN A 86 2.55 -14.66 -24.56
N THR A 87 2.32 -14.75 -25.87
CA THR A 87 3.36 -14.48 -26.87
C THR A 87 2.99 -13.24 -27.67
N VAL A 88 3.80 -12.20 -27.54
CA VAL A 88 3.68 -10.96 -28.31
C VAL A 88 4.57 -11.05 -29.54
N ARG A 89 3.98 -10.87 -30.72
CA ARG A 89 4.69 -10.91 -32.01
C ARG A 89 4.78 -9.50 -32.58
N GLY A 90 6.01 -9.02 -32.82
CA GLY A 90 6.31 -7.69 -33.36
C GLY A 90 6.26 -6.57 -32.32
N GLY A 91 6.85 -5.42 -32.68
CA GLY A 91 6.96 -4.24 -31.82
C GLY A 91 8.09 -4.33 -30.78
N ALA A 92 8.21 -3.29 -29.95
CA ALA A 92 9.23 -3.20 -28.91
C ALA A 92 9.03 -4.25 -27.80
N GLU A 93 7.78 -4.57 -27.48
CA GLU A 93 7.38 -5.56 -26.46
C GLU A 93 7.30 -6.99 -27.00
N GLN A 94 8.00 -7.29 -28.09
CA GLN A 94 8.05 -8.65 -28.63
C GLN A 94 8.73 -9.61 -27.63
N GLY A 95 8.10 -10.76 -27.43
CA GLY A 95 8.64 -11.83 -26.58
C GLY A 95 7.56 -12.80 -26.11
N THR A 96 8.01 -13.88 -25.49
CA THR A 96 7.14 -14.79 -24.74
C THR A 96 7.15 -14.36 -23.28
N TYR A 97 5.98 -14.09 -22.71
CA TYR A 97 5.77 -13.69 -21.33
C TYR A 97 5.12 -14.84 -20.56
N VAL A 98 5.66 -15.18 -19.39
CA VAL A 98 5.20 -16.33 -18.60
C VAL A 98 5.02 -15.98 -17.11
N CYS A 99 4.18 -16.74 -16.41
CA CYS A 99 4.02 -16.60 -14.97
C CYS A 99 5.28 -16.99 -14.18
N LYS A 100 5.30 -16.69 -12.88
CA LYS A 100 6.47 -16.85 -12.00
C LYS A 100 6.94 -18.31 -11.91
N GLU A 101 6.00 -19.25 -11.88
CA GLU A 101 6.24 -20.68 -11.79
C GLU A 101 7.01 -21.17 -13.03
N LEU A 102 6.60 -20.71 -14.21
CA LEU A 102 7.25 -21.03 -15.48
C LEU A 102 8.63 -20.38 -15.61
N VAL A 103 8.83 -19.19 -15.01
CA VAL A 103 10.17 -18.59 -14.91
C VAL A 103 11.13 -19.51 -14.15
N PHE A 104 10.70 -20.06 -13.01
CA PHE A 104 11.53 -20.97 -12.23
C PHE A 104 11.80 -22.28 -12.96
N ALA A 105 10.78 -22.87 -13.56
CA ALA A 105 10.90 -24.11 -14.32
C ALA A 105 11.86 -23.96 -15.51
N TYR A 106 11.78 -22.83 -16.24
CA TYR A 106 12.69 -22.54 -17.33
C TYR A 106 14.13 -22.32 -16.85
N ALA A 107 14.32 -21.56 -15.76
CA ALA A 107 15.65 -21.33 -15.20
C ALA A 107 16.29 -22.63 -14.71
N MET A 108 15.51 -23.53 -14.12
CA MET A 108 15.92 -24.87 -13.72
C MET A 108 16.34 -25.74 -14.91
N TRP A 109 15.59 -25.66 -16.02
CA TRP A 109 15.91 -26.38 -17.24
C TRP A 109 17.21 -25.89 -17.90
N ILE A 110 17.53 -24.60 -17.79
CA ILE A 110 18.79 -24.04 -18.29
C ILE A 110 19.98 -24.60 -17.49
N SER A 111 20.04 -24.28 -16.19
CA SER A 111 21.09 -24.77 -15.31
C SER A 111 20.77 -24.56 -13.83
N PRO A 112 21.25 -25.42 -12.91
CA PRO A 112 21.05 -25.24 -11.48
C PRO A 112 21.62 -23.93 -10.93
N SER A 113 22.78 -23.49 -11.44
CA SER A 113 23.42 -22.25 -11.02
C SER A 113 22.62 -21.01 -11.41
N PHE A 114 22.04 -21.00 -12.62
CA PHE A 114 21.16 -19.94 -13.07
C PHE A 114 19.84 -19.95 -12.29
N HIS A 115 19.26 -21.13 -12.06
CA HIS A 115 18.05 -21.28 -11.25
C HIS A 115 18.17 -20.67 -9.85
N LEU A 116 19.26 -20.97 -9.14
CA LEU A 116 19.52 -20.37 -7.82
C LEU A 116 19.66 -18.85 -7.87
N LYS A 117 20.25 -18.32 -8.94
CA LYS A 117 20.36 -16.86 -9.15
C LYS A 117 18.98 -16.23 -9.33
N VAL A 118 18.11 -16.87 -10.12
CA VAL A 118 16.73 -16.42 -10.33
C VAL A 118 15.97 -16.44 -9.00
N ILE A 119 16.01 -17.54 -8.24
CA ILE A 119 15.38 -17.64 -6.91
C ILE A 119 15.85 -16.51 -6.00
N ARG A 120 17.18 -16.36 -5.82
CA ARG A 120 17.74 -15.31 -4.95
C ARG A 120 17.36 -13.90 -5.40
N THR A 121 17.19 -13.68 -6.70
CA THR A 121 16.77 -12.39 -7.23
C THR A 121 15.30 -12.14 -6.92
N PHE A 122 14.44 -13.15 -7.08
CA PHE A 122 13.04 -13.08 -6.67
C PHE A 122 12.90 -12.85 -5.17
N ASP A 123 13.67 -13.56 -4.35
CA ASP A 123 13.70 -13.37 -2.90
C ASP A 123 14.20 -11.97 -2.57
N ARG A 124 15.25 -11.45 -3.22
CA ARG A 124 15.67 -10.07 -3.01
C ARG A 124 14.65 -9.03 -3.46
N ILE A 125 13.77 -9.31 -4.41
CA ILE A 125 12.72 -8.38 -4.83
C ILE A 125 11.50 -8.47 -3.90
N THR A 126 11.26 -9.65 -3.32
CA THR A 126 10.12 -9.93 -2.44
C THR A 126 10.45 -9.60 -0.98
N SER A 127 11.66 -9.95 -0.55
CA SER A 127 12.32 -9.66 0.72
C SER A 127 13.21 -8.44 0.68
N ALA A 128 13.35 -7.77 -0.48
CA ALA A 128 13.70 -6.34 -0.46
C ALA A 128 12.75 -5.77 0.57
N PRO A 129 13.26 -5.04 1.57
CA PRO A 129 12.36 -4.36 2.46
C PRO A 129 11.54 -3.45 1.55
N GLN A 130 10.30 -3.86 1.24
CA GLN A 130 9.15 -3.01 1.52
C GLN A 130 9.56 -2.43 2.85
N THR A 131 10.11 -1.22 2.79
CA THR A 131 10.77 -0.61 3.92
C THR A 131 9.84 -0.85 5.09
N SER A 132 10.37 -1.21 6.25
CA SER A 132 9.59 -1.06 7.48
C SER A 132 8.88 0.32 7.49
N SER A 133 9.42 1.33 6.78
CA SER A 133 8.77 2.60 6.43
C SER A 133 7.50 2.51 5.58
N GLY A 134 7.32 1.57 4.65
CA GLY A 134 6.10 1.41 3.84
C GLY A 134 4.94 0.91 4.70
N MET A 135 5.09 -0.22 5.39
CA MET A 135 4.05 -0.72 6.31
C MET A 135 3.83 0.23 7.50
N ALA A 136 4.88 0.87 8.02
CA ALA A 136 4.74 1.87 9.08
C ALA A 136 4.07 3.15 8.56
N ALA A 137 4.39 3.60 7.34
CA ALA A 137 3.72 4.73 6.70
C ALA A 137 2.26 4.41 6.38
N ASP A 138 1.96 3.21 5.88
CA ASP A 138 0.59 2.76 5.59
C ASP A 138 -0.24 2.69 6.88
N LYS A 139 0.34 2.14 7.97
CA LYS A 139 -0.30 2.14 9.30
C LYS A 139 -0.48 3.56 9.86
N MET A 140 0.50 4.45 9.71
CA MET A 140 0.37 5.86 10.09
C MET A 140 -0.73 6.54 9.29
N GLN A 141 -0.75 6.36 7.97
CA GLN A 141 -1.76 6.95 7.09
C GLN A 141 -3.16 6.45 7.43
N ALA A 142 -3.34 5.14 7.60
CA ALA A 142 -4.62 4.57 8.04
C ALA A 142 -5.04 5.12 9.41
N GLY A 143 -4.11 5.23 10.35
CA GLY A 143 -4.34 5.80 11.68
C GLY A 143 -4.74 7.27 11.64
N VAL A 144 -4.07 8.09 10.83
CA VAL A 144 -4.37 9.52 10.66
C VAL A 144 -5.73 9.71 9.97
N ILE A 145 -6.06 8.91 8.96
CA ILE A 145 -7.36 8.94 8.29
C ILE A 145 -8.48 8.60 9.27
N LEU A 146 -8.33 7.50 10.03
CA LEU A 146 -9.31 7.08 11.02
C LEU A 146 -9.47 8.15 12.11
N LEU A 147 -8.37 8.72 12.62
CA LEU A 147 -8.40 9.79 13.61
C LEU A 147 -9.09 11.04 13.06
N GLY A 148 -8.85 11.39 11.80
CA GLY A 148 -9.54 12.50 11.13
C GLY A 148 -11.04 12.28 11.01
N PHE A 149 -11.46 11.05 10.66
CA PHE A 149 -12.86 10.66 10.63
C PHE A 149 -13.51 10.74 12.03
N MET A 150 -12.87 10.15 13.05
CA MET A 150 -13.39 10.17 14.43
C MET A 150 -13.49 11.61 14.97
N ARG A 151 -12.54 12.47 14.64
CA ARG A 151 -12.60 13.89 15.03
C ARG A 151 -13.81 14.59 14.43
N LYS A 152 -14.13 14.30 13.16
CA LYS A 152 -15.21 14.95 12.42
C LYS A 152 -16.60 14.40 12.77
N GLU A 153 -16.73 13.08 12.88
CA GLU A 153 -18.03 12.40 13.06
C GLU A 153 -18.37 12.18 14.54
N LEU A 154 -17.37 11.92 15.39
CA LEU A 154 -17.57 11.61 16.81
C LEU A 154 -17.25 12.80 17.73
N ASN A 155 -16.93 13.97 17.16
CA ASN A 155 -16.59 15.21 17.86
C ASN A 155 -15.54 15.01 18.99
N LEU A 156 -14.47 14.28 18.65
CA LEU A 156 -13.42 13.89 19.59
C LEU A 156 -12.73 15.12 20.24
N SER A 157 -12.60 15.15 21.57
CA SER A 157 -11.93 16.24 22.31
C SER A 157 -10.43 16.35 21.97
N ASN A 158 -9.81 17.53 22.13
CA ASN A 158 -8.40 17.72 21.77
C ASN A 158 -7.49 16.82 22.63
N SER A 159 -7.86 16.59 23.90
CA SER A 159 -7.19 15.63 24.78
C SER A 159 -7.22 14.19 24.25
N SER A 160 -8.35 13.77 23.67
CA SER A 160 -8.49 12.45 23.04
C SER A 160 -7.69 12.34 21.73
N VAL A 161 -7.64 13.42 20.94
CA VAL A 161 -6.83 13.51 19.73
C VAL A 161 -5.34 13.40 20.06
N LEU A 162 -4.88 14.08 21.11
CA LEU A 162 -3.50 14.00 21.58
C LEU A 162 -3.11 12.58 21.99
N GLY A 163 -3.95 11.92 22.79
CA GLY A 163 -3.71 10.54 23.21
C GLY A 163 -3.68 9.55 22.03
N ALA A 164 -4.53 9.75 21.02
CA ALA A 164 -4.48 8.95 19.79
C ALA A 164 -3.20 9.18 18.99
N CYS A 165 -2.75 10.44 18.85
CA CYS A 165 -1.49 10.77 18.18
C CYS A 165 -0.27 10.13 18.87
N GLN A 166 -0.24 10.08 20.20
CA GLN A 166 0.84 9.43 20.96
C GLN A 166 0.85 7.91 20.73
N LYS A 167 -0.33 7.26 20.76
CA LYS A 167 -0.47 5.82 20.46
C LYS A 167 -0.04 5.47 19.04
N LEU A 168 -0.34 6.33 18.07
CA LEU A 168 0.10 6.14 16.68
C LEU A 168 1.64 6.24 16.54
N GLN A 169 2.28 7.18 17.25
CA GLN A 169 3.73 7.29 17.27
C GLN A 169 4.38 6.05 17.89
N GLU A 170 3.85 5.57 19.02
CA GLU A 170 4.32 4.34 19.68
C GLU A 170 4.17 3.10 18.79
N ALA A 171 3.00 2.95 18.14
CA ALA A 171 2.72 1.81 17.24
C ALA A 171 3.66 1.72 16.03
N VAL A 172 4.33 2.82 15.70
CA VAL A 172 5.20 2.98 14.52
C VAL A 172 6.67 3.15 14.95
N GLY A 173 6.94 3.10 16.26
CA GLY A 173 8.29 3.20 16.82
C GLY A 173 8.90 4.60 16.69
N LEU A 174 8.07 5.63 16.55
CA LEU A 174 8.50 7.03 16.55
C LEU A 174 8.66 7.53 17.99
N PRO A 175 9.68 8.37 18.28
CA PRO A 175 9.76 9.06 19.56
C PRO A 175 8.52 9.93 19.77
N ASN A 176 8.08 10.10 21.02
CA ASN A 176 6.95 10.96 21.32
C ASN A 176 7.32 12.43 21.07
N LEU A 177 6.83 12.98 19.98
CA LEU A 177 7.00 14.37 19.54
C LEU A 177 5.82 15.26 19.97
N ALA A 178 4.75 14.67 20.51
CA ALA A 178 3.54 15.40 20.86
C ALA A 178 3.69 16.10 22.23
N PRO A 179 3.03 17.25 22.44
CA PRO A 179 3.06 17.95 23.72
C PRO A 179 2.49 17.11 24.86
N GLN A 180 2.86 17.44 26.10
CA GLN A 180 2.43 16.71 27.30
C GLN A 180 0.92 16.81 27.56
N TYR A 181 0.27 17.89 27.13
CA TYR A 181 -1.17 18.12 27.31
C TYR A 181 -1.77 18.88 26.12
N ALA A 182 -3.07 18.70 25.89
CA ALA A 182 -3.84 19.44 24.90
C ALA A 182 -4.50 20.65 25.55
N ILE A 183 -4.59 21.76 24.82
CA ILE A 183 -5.35 22.93 25.25
C ILE A 183 -6.77 22.78 24.67
N ASP A 184 -7.76 22.53 25.53
CA ASP A 184 -9.17 22.47 25.14
C ASP A 184 -9.73 23.91 25.02
N ALA A 185 -9.37 24.60 23.93
CA ALA A 185 -9.97 25.89 23.57
C ALA A 185 -11.13 25.68 22.57
N PRO A 186 -12.28 26.38 22.72
CA PRO A 186 -13.40 26.26 21.79
C PRO A 186 -12.99 26.74 20.38
N ALA A 187 -13.56 26.12 19.35
CA ALA A 187 -13.15 26.19 17.94
C ALA A 187 -13.21 27.58 17.26
N GLY A 188 -13.51 28.65 18.02
CA GLY A 188 -13.59 30.03 17.54
C GLY A 188 -12.76 31.04 18.33
N ALA A 189 -11.85 30.61 19.20
CA ALA A 189 -10.95 31.52 19.92
C ALA A 189 -9.81 31.99 18.99
N PRO A 190 -9.74 33.27 18.59
CA PRO A 190 -8.71 33.79 17.67
C PRO A 190 -7.32 33.93 18.33
N ASP A 191 -7.25 33.77 19.65
CA ASP A 191 -6.11 34.11 20.47
C ASP A 191 -6.03 33.08 21.61
N GLY A 192 -4.84 32.51 21.78
CA GLY A 192 -4.56 31.49 22.80
C GLY A 192 -4.90 31.95 24.22
N SER A 193 -4.90 30.99 25.15
CA SER A 193 -5.48 31.02 26.50
C SER A 193 -4.98 32.10 27.49
N SER A 194 -4.30 33.15 27.05
CA SER A 194 -3.85 34.26 27.88
C SER A 194 -4.76 35.48 27.71
N ARG A 195 -6.03 35.37 28.12
CA ARG A 195 -6.75 36.59 28.49
C ARG A 195 -6.24 37.01 29.87
N PRO A 196 -5.72 38.24 30.05
CA PRO A 196 -5.43 38.74 31.39
C PRO A 196 -6.70 38.65 32.22
N THR A 197 -6.62 38.01 33.39
CA THR A 197 -7.73 37.97 34.33
C THR A 197 -7.99 39.40 34.81
N LEU A 198 -9.14 39.94 34.47
CA LEU A 198 -9.57 41.26 34.92
C LEU A 198 -10.43 41.08 36.18
N ALA A 199 -10.19 41.92 37.18
CA ALA A 199 -11.09 42.01 38.32
C ALA A 199 -12.50 42.39 37.83
N LEU A 200 -13.55 41.88 38.50
CA LEU A 200 -14.95 42.18 38.17
C LEU A 200 -15.21 43.69 38.08
N SER A 201 -14.57 44.47 38.97
CA SER A 201 -14.62 45.94 38.93
C SER A 201 -14.00 46.55 37.67
N ALA A 202 -12.93 45.97 37.14
CA ALA A 202 -12.29 46.41 35.90
C ALA A 202 -13.16 46.07 34.67
N LEU A 203 -13.79 44.88 34.65
CA LEU A 203 -14.74 44.49 33.61
C LEU A 203 -15.97 45.41 33.57
N LEU A 204 -16.55 45.72 34.73
CA LEU A 204 -17.69 46.62 34.84
C LEU A 204 -17.36 48.02 34.30
N LYS A 205 -16.15 48.52 34.60
CA LYS A 205 -15.67 49.82 34.10
C LYS A 205 -15.42 49.81 32.59
N GLN A 206 -14.82 48.74 32.06
CA GLN A 206 -14.53 48.59 30.63
C GLN A 206 -15.82 48.54 29.79
N HIS A 207 -16.87 47.91 30.31
CA HIS A 207 -18.17 47.80 29.65
C HIS A 207 -19.12 48.97 29.97
N GLY A 208 -18.66 50.01 30.69
CA GLY A 208 -19.46 51.20 31.00
C GLY A 208 -20.64 50.94 31.93
N ILE A 209 -20.63 49.83 32.68
CA ILE A 209 -21.73 49.43 33.55
C ILE A 209 -21.57 50.15 34.89
N ARG A 210 -22.56 50.98 35.23
CA ARG A 210 -22.61 51.71 36.50
C ARG A 210 -23.16 50.83 37.64
N MET A 211 -22.40 49.82 38.03
CA MET A 211 -22.68 49.00 39.23
C MET A 211 -21.40 48.65 39.98
N THR A 212 -21.51 48.41 41.28
CA THR A 212 -20.37 47.97 42.09
C THR A 212 -20.13 46.48 41.91
N ALA A 213 -18.90 46.02 42.17
CA ALA A 213 -18.55 44.60 42.08
C ALA A 213 -19.44 43.72 42.99
N ASN A 214 -19.84 44.20 44.18
CA ASN A 214 -20.76 43.49 45.07
C ASN A 214 -22.18 43.37 44.49
N GLN A 215 -22.69 44.43 43.85
CA GLN A 215 -23.99 44.38 43.19
C GLN A 215 -23.98 43.41 42.01
N ALA A 216 -22.91 43.44 41.20
CA ALA A 216 -22.72 42.49 40.11
C ALA A 216 -22.66 41.03 40.63
N TYR A 217 -21.92 40.79 41.72
CA TYR A 217 -21.83 39.47 42.36
C TYR A 217 -23.21 38.96 42.80
N GLN A 218 -24.00 39.78 43.48
CA GLN A 218 -25.35 39.40 43.91
C GLN A 218 -26.30 39.10 42.75
N GLN A 219 -26.16 39.78 41.62
CA GLN A 219 -26.95 39.48 40.41
C GLN A 219 -26.52 38.17 39.76
N LEU A 220 -25.21 37.89 39.72
CA LEU A 220 -24.68 36.62 39.25
C LEU A 220 -25.10 35.45 40.14
N ALA A 221 -25.14 35.64 41.46
CA ALA A 221 -25.66 34.65 42.41
C ALA A 221 -27.15 34.37 42.21
N LYS A 222 -27.97 35.41 41.95
CA LYS A 222 -29.41 35.23 41.60
C LYS A 222 -29.62 34.44 40.31
N LEU A 223 -28.67 34.51 39.39
CA LEU A 223 -28.67 33.78 38.13
C LEU A 223 -28.01 32.40 38.23
N GLY A 224 -27.55 31.99 39.43
CA GLY A 224 -26.89 30.70 39.67
C GLY A 224 -25.51 30.57 39.02
N VAL A 225 -24.88 31.69 38.63
CA VAL A 225 -23.55 31.71 37.99
C VAL A 225 -22.43 31.62 39.03
N VAL A 226 -22.70 32.03 40.26
CA VAL A 226 -21.76 31.98 41.38
C VAL A 226 -22.51 31.45 42.61
N GLU A 227 -21.82 30.66 43.44
CA GLU A 227 -22.33 30.15 44.72
C GLU A 227 -22.63 31.28 45.73
#